data_AF-A0A916WMR6-F1
#
_entry.id   AF-A0A916WMR6-F1
#
_cell.length_a   1.000
_cell.length_b   1.000
_cell.length_c   1.000
_cell.angle_alpha   90.00
_cell.angle_beta   90.00
_cell.angle_gamma   90.00
#
_symmetry.space_group_name_H-M   'P 1'
#
loop_
_entity.id
_entity.type
_entity.pdbx_description
1 polymer ?
#
loop_
_entity_poly.entity_id
_entity_poly.type
_entity_poly.pdbx_seq_one_letter_code
_entity_poly.pdbx_strand_id
1 'polypeptide(L)'
;MPDAELLDTWIADVAALAPTADREQVRREGSALLARWSEPHRSYHTAQHLREMLSAVDRLGATAGVAERDRRVAHVAAWLHDAVYDVQAPPGDSERESAQLARDLLASFGVDGNAIRTVVELILLTIEHGTDVPGPLADAFTDADLAILAAPAGRFDEYCAQVRAEYAHVPDAAYATGRSDILTVFVDRAEVYRTAFARDAWTAAARANIRREIDRLAR
;
A
#
# COMPACT_ATOMS: atom_id res chain seq x y z
N MET A 1 11.20 19.59 1.12
CA MET A 1 10.77 18.73 2.25
C MET A 1 10.05 17.55 1.64
N PRO A 2 10.33 16.30 2.02
CA PRO A 2 9.75 15.11 1.38
C PRO A 2 8.22 15.12 1.29
N ASP A 3 7.55 15.67 2.30
CA ASP A 3 6.09 15.75 2.35
C ASP A 3 5.50 16.75 1.33
N ALA A 4 6.26 17.78 0.95
CA ALA A 4 5.83 18.74 -0.07
C ALA A 4 5.80 18.09 -1.46
N GLU A 5 6.79 17.24 -1.77
CA GLU A 5 6.84 16.50 -3.03
C GLU A 5 5.69 15.50 -3.14
N LEU A 6 5.38 14.80 -2.04
CA LEU A 6 4.20 13.94 -1.95
C LEU A 6 2.91 14.73 -2.23
N LEU A 7 2.71 15.86 -1.55
CA LEU A 7 1.51 16.67 -1.74
C LEU A 7 1.37 17.18 -3.18
N ASP A 8 2.48 17.51 -3.84
CA ASP A 8 2.47 17.92 -5.25
C ASP A 8 2.06 16.76 -6.17
N THR A 9 2.52 15.53 -5.91
CA THR A 9 2.06 14.32 -6.63
C THR A 9 0.56 14.11 -6.45
N TRP A 10 0.05 14.20 -5.22
CA TRP A 10 -1.39 14.09 -4.94
C TRP A 10 -2.21 15.11 -5.74
N ILE A 11 -1.80 16.38 -5.71
CA ILE A 11 -2.50 17.46 -6.44
C ILE A 11 -2.48 17.19 -7.95
N ALA A 12 -1.34 16.76 -8.49
CA ALA A 12 -1.21 16.45 -9.91
C ALA A 12 -2.09 15.28 -10.34
N ASP A 13 -2.13 14.21 -9.55
CA ASP A 13 -2.94 13.02 -9.86
C ASP A 13 -4.44 13.32 -9.76
N VAL A 14 -4.88 14.01 -8.71
CA VAL A 14 -6.29 14.42 -8.59
C VAL A 14 -6.68 15.39 -9.71
N ALA A 15 -5.83 16.36 -10.06
CA ALA A 15 -6.11 17.29 -11.16
C ALA A 15 -6.25 16.58 -12.53
N ALA A 16 -5.52 15.49 -12.75
CA ALA A 16 -5.66 14.68 -13.96
C ALA A 16 -6.98 13.86 -13.98
N LEU A 17 -7.46 13.44 -12.81
CA LEU A 17 -8.69 12.66 -12.68
C LEU A 17 -9.95 13.53 -12.63
N ALA A 18 -9.88 14.70 -12.00
CA ALA A 18 -10.94 15.69 -11.86
C ALA A 18 -10.41 17.12 -12.14
N PRO A 19 -10.29 17.52 -13.43
CA PRO A 19 -9.72 18.82 -13.82
C PRO A 19 -10.47 20.05 -13.31
N THR A 20 -11.74 19.88 -12.91
CA THR A 20 -12.61 20.94 -12.39
C THR A 20 -12.68 20.97 -10.87
N ALA A 21 -11.96 20.09 -10.17
CA ALA A 21 -11.93 20.07 -8.70
C ALA A 21 -11.38 21.39 -8.15
N ASP A 22 -11.92 21.83 -7.01
CA ASP A 22 -11.38 22.97 -6.28
C ASP A 22 -9.96 22.64 -5.79
N ARG A 23 -8.96 23.37 -6.30
CA ARG A 23 -7.55 23.15 -5.99
C ARG A 23 -7.22 23.41 -4.52
N GLU A 24 -7.92 24.33 -3.87
CA GLU A 24 -7.71 24.60 -2.44
C GLU A 24 -8.25 23.44 -1.61
N GLN A 25 -9.43 22.92 -1.97
CA GLN A 25 -9.98 21.70 -1.40
C GLN A 25 -9.00 20.52 -1.55
N VAL A 26 -8.55 20.22 -2.78
CA VAL A 26 -7.64 19.10 -3.05
C VAL A 26 -6.35 19.20 -2.23
N ARG A 27 -5.75 20.39 -2.15
CA ARG A 27 -4.54 20.62 -1.34
C ARG A 27 -4.81 20.40 0.15
N ARG A 28 -5.90 20.94 0.68
CA ARG A 28 -6.26 20.80 2.10
C ARG A 28 -6.46 19.34 2.49
N GLU A 29 -7.20 18.59 1.68
CA GLU A 29 -7.45 17.17 1.93
C GLU A 29 -6.18 16.32 1.77
N GLY A 30 -5.30 16.64 0.81
CA GLY A 30 -3.99 16.02 0.68
C GLY A 30 -3.11 16.23 1.93
N SER A 31 -3.09 17.45 2.47
CA SER A 31 -2.41 17.73 3.75
C SER A 31 -3.04 16.96 4.92
N ALA A 32 -4.37 16.80 4.93
CA ALA A 32 -5.06 16.02 5.95
C ALA A 32 -4.78 14.51 5.84
N LEU A 33 -4.54 13.99 4.63
CA LEU A 33 -4.06 12.62 4.42
C LEU A 33 -2.62 12.47 4.94
N LEU A 34 -1.71 13.41 4.62
CA LEU A 34 -0.34 13.39 5.17
C LEU A 34 -0.30 13.41 6.70
N ALA A 35 -1.24 14.13 7.32
CA ALA A 35 -1.38 14.12 8.78
C ALA A 35 -1.76 12.73 9.31
N ARG A 36 -2.65 11.98 8.62
CA ARG A 36 -2.97 10.59 8.95
C ARG A 36 -1.77 9.67 8.81
N TRP A 37 -1.03 9.79 7.71
CA TRP A 37 0.24 9.06 7.49
C TRP A 37 1.34 9.41 8.50
N SER A 38 1.14 10.43 9.34
CA SER A 38 2.08 10.89 10.37
C SER A 38 1.55 10.67 11.79
N GLU A 39 0.45 9.90 11.96
CA GLU A 39 -0.10 9.62 13.28
C GLU A 39 0.93 8.88 14.16
N PRO A 40 1.06 9.22 15.46
CA PRO A 40 2.16 8.73 16.29
C PRO A 40 2.21 7.21 16.50
N HIS A 41 1.09 6.50 16.31
CA HIS A 41 1.03 5.04 16.44
C HIS A 41 1.57 4.30 15.22
N ARG A 42 1.80 4.99 14.09
CA ARG A 42 2.33 4.41 12.86
C ARG A 42 3.85 4.44 12.89
N SER A 43 4.46 3.30 12.58
CA SER A 43 5.92 3.16 12.47
C SER A 43 6.33 2.67 11.08
N TYR A 44 5.57 1.76 10.48
CA TYR A 44 5.77 1.30 9.11
C TYR A 44 4.83 2.03 8.15
N HIS A 45 3.55 2.10 8.50
CA HIS A 45 2.49 2.67 7.65
C HIS A 45 2.51 4.20 7.68
N THR A 46 3.62 4.75 7.18
CA THR A 46 3.98 6.18 7.21
C THR A 46 4.15 6.72 5.80
N ALA A 47 4.43 8.03 5.68
CA ALA A 47 4.81 8.65 4.41
C ALA A 47 6.03 7.99 3.72
N GLN A 48 6.85 7.21 4.43
CA GLN A 48 7.89 6.39 3.80
C GLN A 48 7.30 5.25 2.99
N HIS A 49 6.42 4.45 3.59
CA HIS A 49 5.74 3.36 2.89
C HIS A 49 4.95 3.90 1.68
N LEU A 50 4.22 5.00 1.84
CA LEU A 50 3.50 5.65 0.73
C LEU A 50 4.43 5.99 -0.45
N ARG A 51 5.61 6.57 -0.20
CA ARG A 51 6.59 6.88 -1.27
C ARG A 51 7.11 5.61 -1.95
N GLU A 52 7.41 4.59 -1.16
CA GLU A 52 7.88 3.30 -1.67
C GLU A 52 6.82 2.64 -2.57
N MET A 53 5.56 2.67 -2.14
CA MET A 53 4.41 2.15 -2.88
C MET A 53 4.17 2.93 -4.19
N LEU A 54 4.16 4.27 -4.16
CA LEU A 54 4.00 5.09 -5.37
C LEU A 54 5.09 4.79 -6.41
N SER A 55 6.35 4.68 -5.97
CA SER A 55 7.46 4.32 -6.86
C SER A 55 7.30 2.92 -7.46
N ALA A 56 6.80 1.96 -6.67
CA ALA A 56 6.54 0.61 -7.14
C ALA A 56 5.37 0.56 -8.13
N VAL A 57 4.26 1.28 -7.88
CA VAL A 57 3.13 1.41 -8.82
C VAL A 57 3.59 1.95 -10.16
N ASP A 58 4.39 3.02 -10.16
CA ASP A 58 4.92 3.62 -11.39
C ASP A 58 5.73 2.62 -12.21
N ARG A 59 6.65 1.90 -11.55
CA ARG A 59 7.55 0.92 -12.18
C ARG A 59 6.79 -0.29 -12.71
N LEU A 60 5.91 -0.87 -11.90
CA LEU A 60 5.18 -2.08 -12.26
C LEU A 60 4.11 -1.78 -13.30
N GLY A 61 3.39 -0.68 -13.15
CA GLY A 61 2.42 -0.22 -14.14
C GLY A 61 3.09 0.07 -15.49
N ALA A 62 4.27 0.72 -15.51
CA ALA A 62 5.02 0.95 -16.74
C ALA A 62 5.40 -0.35 -17.45
N THR A 63 5.94 -1.32 -16.72
CA THR A 63 6.40 -2.59 -17.30
C THR A 63 5.24 -3.48 -17.73
N ALA A 64 4.08 -3.37 -17.08
CA ALA A 64 2.85 -4.07 -17.46
C ALA A 64 2.04 -3.37 -18.58
N GLY A 65 2.48 -2.20 -19.08
CA GLY A 65 1.78 -1.46 -20.12
C GLY A 65 0.47 -0.80 -19.65
N VAL A 66 0.34 -0.54 -18.36
CA VAL A 66 -0.82 0.17 -17.78
C VAL A 66 -0.80 1.62 -18.26
N ALA A 67 -1.95 2.12 -18.71
CA ALA A 67 -2.08 3.50 -19.20
C ALA A 67 -1.73 4.51 -18.10
N GLU A 68 -1.19 5.67 -18.49
CA GLU A 68 -0.80 6.71 -17.52
C GLU A 68 -1.97 7.12 -16.62
N ARG A 69 -3.17 7.32 -17.18
CA ARG A 69 -4.37 7.66 -16.41
C ARG A 69 -4.68 6.61 -15.33
N ASP A 70 -4.57 5.33 -15.66
CA ASP A 70 -4.85 4.23 -14.73
C ASP A 70 -3.78 4.13 -13.64
N ARG A 71 -2.51 4.44 -13.95
CA ARG A 71 -1.47 4.56 -12.92
C ARG A 71 -1.75 5.69 -11.94
N ARG A 72 -2.29 6.83 -12.40
CA ARG A 72 -2.75 7.92 -11.50
C ARG A 72 -3.93 7.49 -10.62
N VAL A 73 -4.83 6.66 -11.14
CA VAL A 73 -5.88 6.03 -10.32
C VAL A 73 -5.26 5.16 -9.22
N ALA A 74 -4.25 4.34 -9.56
CA ALA A 74 -3.52 3.56 -8.56
C ALA A 74 -2.72 4.42 -7.57
N HIS A 75 -2.16 5.56 -7.96
CA HIS A 75 -1.55 6.50 -7.02
C HIS A 75 -2.55 7.03 -6.00
N VAL A 76 -3.74 7.44 -6.46
CA VAL A 76 -4.81 7.88 -5.56
C VAL A 76 -5.23 6.75 -4.62
N ALA A 77 -5.32 5.51 -5.10
CA ALA A 77 -5.56 4.35 -4.25
C ALA A 77 -4.44 4.14 -3.23
N ALA A 78 -3.17 4.27 -3.61
CA ALA A 78 -2.01 4.15 -2.72
C ALA A 78 -2.06 5.19 -1.59
N TRP A 79 -2.43 6.44 -1.90
CA TRP A 79 -2.64 7.49 -0.90
C TRP A 79 -3.71 7.18 0.14
N LEU A 80 -4.70 6.37 -0.25
CA LEU A 80 -5.92 6.16 0.51
C LEU A 80 -6.00 4.78 1.18
N HIS A 81 -5.25 3.77 0.73
CA HIS A 81 -5.44 2.39 1.16
C HIS A 81 -5.29 2.17 2.68
N ASP A 82 -4.32 2.83 3.31
CA ASP A 82 -4.11 2.84 4.78
C ASP A 82 -4.35 4.23 5.40
N ALA A 83 -5.16 5.06 4.75
CA ALA A 83 -5.51 6.37 5.30
C ALA A 83 -6.20 6.22 6.67
N VAL A 84 -7.02 5.18 6.83
CA VAL A 84 -7.44 4.66 8.14
C VAL A 84 -6.56 3.47 8.48
N TYR A 85 -6.04 3.44 9.70
CA TYR A 85 -5.18 2.35 10.17
C TYR A 85 -5.27 2.20 11.69
N ASP A 86 -5.87 1.10 12.12
CA ASP A 86 -5.91 0.67 13.51
C ASP A 86 -5.59 -0.83 13.60
N VAL A 87 -4.43 -1.14 14.18
CA VAL A 87 -3.95 -2.52 14.39
C VAL A 87 -4.79 -3.33 15.38
N GLN A 88 -5.67 -2.69 16.14
CA GLN A 88 -6.59 -3.35 17.06
C GLN A 88 -7.99 -3.56 16.45
N ALA A 89 -8.26 -2.99 15.28
CA ALA A 89 -9.51 -3.21 14.57
C ALA A 89 -9.60 -4.65 14.04
N PRO A 90 -10.81 -5.20 13.82
CA PRO A 90 -10.97 -6.47 13.14
C PRO A 90 -10.29 -6.49 11.76
N PRO A 91 -9.79 -7.66 11.30
CA PRO A 91 -9.14 -7.76 9.99
C PRO A 91 -10.02 -7.24 8.84
N GLY A 92 -9.46 -6.36 8.02
CA GLY A 92 -10.14 -5.76 6.86
C GLY A 92 -11.01 -4.54 7.16
N ASP A 93 -11.20 -4.16 8.44
CA ASP A 93 -12.04 -3.00 8.78
C ASP A 93 -11.36 -1.69 8.43
N SER A 94 -10.05 -1.55 8.71
CA SER A 94 -9.27 -0.35 8.33
C SER A 94 -9.33 -0.11 6.82
N GLU A 95 -9.17 -1.16 6.01
CA GLU A 95 -9.20 -1.11 4.55
C GLU A 95 -10.61 -0.77 4.03
N ARG A 96 -11.66 -1.31 4.65
CA ARG A 96 -13.06 -0.96 4.33
C ARG A 96 -13.37 0.49 4.66
N GLU A 97 -12.89 0.99 5.79
CA GLU A 97 -13.04 2.40 6.19
C GLU A 97 -12.24 3.34 5.28
N SER A 98 -11.00 2.98 4.93
CA SER A 98 -10.18 3.65 3.92
C SER A 98 -10.87 3.70 2.56
N ALA A 99 -11.49 2.60 2.13
CA ALA A 99 -12.24 2.55 0.87
C ALA A 99 -13.50 3.43 0.91
N GLN A 100 -14.20 3.50 2.04
CA GLN A 100 -15.34 4.40 2.22
C GLN A 100 -14.88 5.87 2.21
N LEU A 101 -13.81 6.20 2.94
CA LEU A 101 -13.19 7.53 2.90
C LEU A 101 -12.79 7.93 1.48
N ALA A 102 -12.17 7.00 0.73
CA ALA A 102 -11.79 7.22 -0.66
C ALA A 102 -12.99 7.55 -1.55
N ARG A 103 -14.08 6.79 -1.41
CA ARG A 103 -15.31 7.02 -2.17
C ARG A 103 -15.87 8.41 -1.93
N ASP A 104 -16.03 8.80 -0.66
CA ASP A 104 -16.66 10.07 -0.29
C ASP A 104 -15.78 11.26 -0.70
N LEU A 105 -14.47 11.14 -0.48
CA LEU A 105 -13.49 12.18 -0.81
C LEU A 105 -13.43 12.43 -2.32
N LEU A 106 -13.28 11.37 -3.11
CA LEU A 106 -13.15 11.50 -4.57
C LEU A 106 -14.46 11.95 -5.22
N ALA A 107 -15.60 11.52 -4.69
CA ALA A 107 -16.90 12.05 -5.11
C ALA A 107 -17.01 13.56 -4.85
N SER A 108 -16.48 14.04 -3.71
CA SER A 108 -16.47 15.47 -3.39
C SER A 108 -15.61 16.31 -4.34
N PHE A 109 -14.61 15.72 -4.99
CA PHE A 109 -13.81 16.37 -6.03
C PHE A 109 -14.43 16.29 -7.43
N GLY A 110 -15.50 15.52 -7.61
CA GLY A 110 -16.11 15.27 -8.92
C GLY A 110 -15.30 14.30 -9.79
N VAL A 111 -14.56 13.37 -9.19
CA VAL A 111 -13.90 12.28 -9.93
C VAL A 111 -14.97 11.36 -10.55
N ASP A 112 -14.71 10.90 -11.78
CA ASP A 112 -15.61 9.98 -12.49
C ASP A 112 -15.86 8.69 -11.69
N GLY A 113 -17.11 8.21 -11.70
CA GLY A 113 -17.55 7.06 -10.91
C GLY A 113 -16.80 5.76 -11.25
N ASN A 114 -16.32 5.58 -12.48
CA ASN A 114 -15.52 4.42 -12.85
C ASN A 114 -14.14 4.47 -12.19
N ALA A 115 -13.50 5.65 -12.13
CA ALA A 115 -12.23 5.82 -11.44
C ALA A 115 -12.39 5.61 -9.92
N ILE A 116 -13.46 6.13 -9.32
CA ILE A 116 -13.77 5.91 -7.89
C ILE A 116 -13.94 4.40 -7.61
N ARG A 117 -14.70 3.70 -8.46
CA ARG A 117 -14.90 2.24 -8.33
C ARG A 117 -13.56 1.51 -8.36
N THR A 118 -12.69 1.83 -9.32
CA THR A 118 -11.36 1.22 -9.41
C THR A 118 -10.51 1.51 -8.16
N VAL A 119 -10.51 2.75 -7.64
CA VAL A 119 -9.79 3.07 -6.39
C VAL A 119 -10.29 2.18 -5.24
N VAL A 120 -11.60 2.09 -5.05
CA VAL A 120 -12.21 1.26 -4.01
C VAL A 120 -11.84 -0.21 -4.17
N GLU A 121 -11.89 -0.75 -5.39
CA GLU A 121 -11.49 -2.14 -5.68
C GLU A 121 -10.02 -2.38 -5.36
N LEU A 122 -9.12 -1.45 -5.71
CA LEU A 122 -7.69 -1.56 -5.41
C LEU A 122 -7.41 -1.53 -3.90
N ILE A 123 -8.10 -0.67 -3.14
CA ILE A 123 -7.96 -0.62 -1.68
C ILE A 123 -8.45 -1.94 -1.05
N LEU A 124 -9.63 -2.43 -1.46
CA LEU A 124 -10.16 -3.68 -0.88
C LEU A 124 -9.32 -4.92 -1.22
N LEU A 125 -8.50 -4.87 -2.27
CA LEU A 125 -7.56 -5.95 -2.60
C LEU A 125 -6.43 -6.10 -1.57
N THR A 126 -6.12 -5.07 -0.79
CA THR A 126 -5.04 -5.13 0.22
C THR A 126 -5.45 -5.87 1.49
N ILE A 127 -6.72 -6.25 1.65
CA ILE A 127 -7.20 -7.03 2.80
C ILE A 127 -6.54 -8.42 2.84
N GLU A 128 -6.52 -9.12 1.70
CA GLU A 128 -6.00 -10.50 1.61
C GLU A 128 -4.83 -10.63 0.64
N HIS A 129 -4.53 -9.57 -0.12
CA HIS A 129 -3.59 -9.59 -1.25
C HIS A 129 -3.88 -10.77 -2.19
N GLY A 130 -5.17 -11.01 -2.40
CA GLY A 130 -5.73 -12.17 -3.09
C GLY A 130 -5.69 -12.03 -4.62
N THR A 131 -5.98 -13.13 -5.32
CA THR A 131 -5.91 -13.22 -6.80
C THR A 131 -7.25 -13.00 -7.51
N ASP A 132 -8.31 -12.69 -6.77
CA ASP A 132 -9.68 -12.74 -7.28
C ASP A 132 -10.05 -11.61 -8.25
N VAL A 133 -9.26 -10.53 -8.26
CA VAL A 133 -9.38 -9.45 -9.26
C VAL A 133 -8.17 -9.52 -10.20
N PRO A 134 -8.30 -10.07 -11.41
CA PRO A 134 -7.23 -10.12 -12.39
C PRO A 134 -7.10 -8.80 -13.15
N GLY A 135 -5.89 -8.48 -13.60
CA GLY A 135 -5.65 -7.38 -14.54
C GLY A 135 -4.36 -6.63 -14.23
N PRO A 136 -3.71 -6.04 -15.25
CA PRO A 136 -2.36 -5.50 -15.10
C PRO A 136 -2.25 -4.38 -14.05
N LEU A 137 -3.31 -3.59 -13.84
CA LEU A 137 -3.36 -2.57 -12.80
C LEU A 137 -3.46 -3.18 -11.40
N ALA A 138 -4.37 -4.14 -11.20
CA ALA A 138 -4.57 -4.82 -9.92
C ALA A 138 -3.34 -5.67 -9.52
N ASP A 139 -2.74 -6.35 -10.50
CA ASP A 139 -1.49 -7.10 -10.33
C ASP A 139 -0.36 -6.16 -9.89
N ALA A 140 -0.19 -5.02 -10.59
CA ALA A 140 0.83 -4.04 -10.27
C ALA A 140 0.61 -3.38 -8.90
N PHE A 141 -0.63 -3.08 -8.53
CA PHE A 141 -0.96 -2.49 -7.24
C PHE A 141 -0.69 -3.45 -6.08
N THR A 142 -1.12 -4.71 -6.22
CA THR A 142 -0.89 -5.77 -5.21
C THR A 142 0.61 -6.00 -5.01
N ASP A 143 1.37 -6.09 -6.11
CA ASP A 143 2.82 -6.26 -6.05
C ASP A 143 3.53 -5.03 -5.48
N ALA A 144 3.00 -3.83 -5.72
CA ALA A 144 3.55 -2.58 -5.18
C ALA A 144 3.44 -2.52 -3.66
N ASP A 145 2.31 -2.94 -3.10
CA ASP A 145 2.12 -3.05 -1.65
C ASP A 145 3.08 -4.08 -1.01
N LEU A 146 3.28 -5.22 -1.70
CA LEU A 146 4.19 -6.28 -1.27
C LEU A 146 5.66 -6.02 -1.66
N ALA A 147 6.00 -4.87 -2.23
CA ALA A 147 7.36 -4.57 -2.70
C ALA A 147 8.39 -4.56 -1.56
N ILE A 148 7.97 -4.21 -0.35
CA ILE A 148 8.83 -4.20 0.85
C ILE A 148 9.48 -5.57 1.11
N LEU A 149 8.81 -6.67 0.76
CA LEU A 149 9.32 -8.01 0.99
C LEU A 149 10.64 -8.23 0.24
N ALA A 150 10.79 -7.65 -0.95
CA ALA A 150 12.01 -7.73 -1.76
C ALA A 150 12.99 -6.57 -1.55
N ALA A 151 12.76 -5.71 -0.56
CA ALA A 151 13.67 -4.60 -0.27
C ALA A 151 15.07 -5.10 0.12
N PRO A 152 16.11 -4.25 0.00
CA PRO A 152 17.43 -4.54 0.55
C PRO A 152 17.32 -4.97 2.03
N ALA A 153 18.14 -5.93 2.45
CA ALA A 153 18.01 -6.60 3.75
C ALA A 153 17.87 -5.61 4.93
N GLY A 154 18.68 -4.55 4.96
CA GLY A 154 18.60 -3.55 6.03
C GLY A 154 17.27 -2.78 6.08
N ARG A 155 16.68 -2.46 4.93
CA ARG A 155 15.34 -1.83 4.86
C ARG A 155 14.24 -2.81 5.28
N PHE A 156 14.38 -4.09 4.92
CA PHE A 156 13.45 -5.13 5.36
C PHE A 156 13.53 -5.38 6.88
N ASP A 157 14.72 -5.34 7.48
CA ASP A 157 14.89 -5.46 8.93
C ASP A 157 14.29 -4.25 9.66
N GLU A 158 14.45 -3.04 9.12
CA GLU A 158 13.78 -1.84 9.61
C GLU A 158 12.25 -1.99 9.54
N TYR A 159 11.71 -2.47 8.42
CA TYR A 159 10.29 -2.80 8.27
C TYR A 159 9.80 -3.76 9.36
N CYS A 160 10.54 -4.85 9.62
CA CYS A 160 10.16 -5.82 10.63
C CYS A 160 10.13 -5.19 12.04
N ALA A 161 11.09 -4.32 12.35
CA ALA A 161 11.12 -3.58 13.61
C ALA A 161 9.96 -2.57 13.71
N GLN A 162 9.66 -1.85 12.64
CA GLN A 162 8.54 -0.90 12.54
C GLN A 162 7.19 -1.60 12.76
N VAL A 163 6.95 -2.72 12.07
CA VAL A 163 5.73 -3.53 12.28
C VAL A 163 5.68 -4.08 13.70
N ARG A 164 6.80 -4.54 14.27
CA ARG A 164 6.82 -4.99 15.67
C ARG A 164 6.38 -3.88 16.62
N ALA A 165 6.80 -2.63 16.37
CA ALA A 165 6.43 -1.48 17.18
C ALA A 165 4.93 -1.15 17.09
N GLU A 166 4.32 -1.23 15.90
CA GLU A 166 2.87 -1.02 15.73
C GLU A 166 2.07 -2.07 16.50
N TYR A 167 2.54 -3.31 16.53
CA TYR A 167 1.92 -4.41 17.27
C TYR A 167 2.45 -4.58 18.71
N ALA A 168 3.08 -3.56 19.31
CA ALA A 168 3.70 -3.66 20.65
C ALA A 168 2.73 -4.08 21.76
N HIS A 169 1.43 -3.87 21.57
CA HIS A 169 0.36 -4.29 22.47
C HIS A 169 0.14 -5.83 22.46
N VAL A 170 0.58 -6.53 21.41
CA VAL A 170 0.51 -7.98 21.30
C VAL A 170 1.69 -8.64 22.03
N PRO A 171 1.47 -9.63 22.91
CA PRO A 171 2.54 -10.36 23.57
C PRO A 171 3.53 -11.00 22.59
N ASP A 172 4.82 -11.03 22.92
CA ASP A 172 5.88 -11.45 21.99
C ASP A 172 5.65 -12.84 21.37
N ALA A 173 5.23 -13.83 22.17
CA ALA A 173 4.96 -15.17 21.66
C ALA A 173 3.78 -15.18 20.67
N ALA A 174 2.71 -14.43 20.96
CA ALA A 174 1.55 -14.34 20.07
C ALA A 174 1.88 -13.57 18.78
N TYR A 175 2.67 -12.49 18.89
CA TYR A 175 3.16 -11.76 17.73
C TYR A 175 4.04 -12.66 16.85
N ALA A 176 5.00 -13.38 17.45
CA ALA A 176 5.90 -14.27 16.72
C ALA A 176 5.14 -15.35 15.94
N THR A 177 4.15 -16.00 16.57
CA THR A 177 3.28 -16.98 15.90
C THR A 177 2.49 -16.34 14.77
N GLY A 178 1.67 -15.31 15.06
CA GLY A 178 0.79 -14.71 14.05
C GLY A 178 1.57 -14.08 12.89
N ARG A 179 2.70 -13.44 13.17
CA ARG A 179 3.56 -12.86 12.14
C ARG A 179 4.21 -13.94 11.27
N SER A 180 4.66 -15.05 11.87
CA SER A 180 5.22 -16.17 11.12
C SER A 180 4.17 -16.81 10.23
N ASP A 181 2.93 -16.96 10.70
CA ASP A 181 1.83 -17.52 9.92
C ASP A 181 1.53 -16.68 8.67
N ILE A 182 1.41 -15.35 8.82
CA ILE A 182 1.20 -14.42 7.71
C ILE A 182 2.34 -14.51 6.69
N LEU A 183 3.59 -14.47 7.17
CA LEU A 183 4.77 -14.52 6.31
C LEU A 183 4.92 -15.87 5.59
N THR A 184 4.52 -16.97 6.24
CA THR A 184 4.54 -18.32 5.67
C THR A 184 3.61 -18.42 4.47
N VAL A 185 2.42 -17.80 4.53
CA VAL A 185 1.50 -17.73 3.38
C VAL A 185 2.21 -17.16 2.15
N PHE A 186 2.96 -16.06 2.28
CA PHE A 186 3.65 -15.45 1.14
C PHE A 186 4.84 -16.28 0.65
N VAL A 187 5.64 -16.85 1.56
CA VAL A 187 6.81 -17.65 1.15
C VAL A 187 6.41 -18.97 0.52
N ASP A 188 5.23 -19.52 0.82
CA ASP A 188 4.79 -20.81 0.27
C ASP A 188 3.96 -20.66 -1.02
N ARG A 189 3.54 -19.44 -1.39
CA ARG A 189 2.92 -19.17 -2.70
C ARG A 189 3.85 -19.65 -3.82
N ALA A 190 3.29 -20.28 -4.84
CA ALA A 190 4.05 -20.65 -6.05
C ALA A 190 4.64 -19.38 -6.69
N GLU A 191 3.82 -18.35 -6.84
CA GLU A 191 4.21 -17.02 -7.28
C GLU A 191 3.97 -16.01 -6.15
N VAL A 192 5.05 -15.43 -5.62
CA VAL A 192 4.97 -14.39 -4.57
C VAL A 192 4.37 -13.11 -5.15
N TYR A 193 4.72 -12.81 -6.41
CA TYR A 193 4.33 -11.62 -7.15
C TYR A 193 3.54 -12.00 -8.40
N ARG A 194 2.67 -11.11 -8.87
CA ARG A 194 1.71 -11.33 -9.97
C ARG A 194 2.18 -10.77 -11.30
N THR A 195 2.94 -9.68 -11.29
CA THR A 195 3.55 -9.09 -12.49
C THR A 195 4.80 -9.85 -12.90
N ALA A 196 5.02 -9.97 -14.21
CA ALA A 196 6.21 -10.66 -14.73
C ALA A 196 7.51 -10.03 -14.23
N PHE A 197 7.56 -8.69 -14.20
CA PHE A 197 8.73 -7.97 -13.72
C PHE A 197 9.06 -8.30 -12.26
N ALA A 198 8.08 -8.23 -11.35
CA ALA A 198 8.30 -8.51 -9.93
C ALA A 198 8.61 -10.00 -9.70
N ARG A 199 7.98 -10.92 -10.43
CA ARG A 199 8.32 -12.34 -10.35
C ARG A 199 9.81 -12.57 -10.61
N ASP A 200 10.33 -12.00 -11.69
CA ASP A 200 11.71 -12.21 -12.10
C ASP A 200 12.69 -11.46 -11.19
N ALA A 201 12.38 -10.21 -10.85
CA ALA A 201 13.33 -9.33 -10.16
C ALA A 201 13.28 -9.43 -8.63
N TRP A 202 12.13 -9.77 -8.03
CA TRP A 202 11.88 -9.56 -6.60
C TRP A 202 11.70 -10.87 -5.82
N THR A 203 11.19 -11.93 -6.45
CA THR A 203 10.83 -13.19 -5.75
C THR A 203 11.97 -13.78 -4.92
N ALA A 204 13.18 -13.84 -5.47
CA ALA A 204 14.32 -14.43 -4.76
C ALA A 204 14.67 -13.64 -3.50
N ALA A 205 14.70 -12.31 -3.58
CA ALA A 205 14.96 -11.42 -2.45
C ALA A 205 13.84 -11.51 -1.41
N ALA A 206 12.57 -11.51 -1.84
CA ALA A 206 11.42 -11.67 -0.96
C ALA A 206 11.50 -12.97 -0.15
N ARG A 207 11.72 -14.10 -0.81
CA ARG A 207 11.83 -15.40 -0.13
C ARG A 207 12.99 -15.44 0.87
N ALA A 208 14.13 -14.82 0.54
CA ALA A 208 15.29 -14.78 1.43
C ALA A 208 15.03 -13.92 2.67
N ASN A 209 14.41 -12.75 2.50
CA ASN A 209 14.04 -11.86 3.58
C ASN A 209 12.98 -12.49 4.50
N ILE A 210 11.91 -13.04 3.93
CA ILE A 210 10.83 -13.66 4.70
C ILE A 210 11.36 -14.83 5.55
N ARG A 211 12.17 -15.72 4.99
CA ARG A 211 12.76 -16.84 5.75
C ARG A 211 13.65 -16.35 6.89
N ARG A 212 14.45 -15.32 6.66
CA ARG A 212 15.28 -14.70 7.72
C ARG A 212 14.44 -14.20 8.88
N GLU A 213 13.29 -13.58 8.59
CA GLU A 213 12.40 -13.08 9.63
C GLU A 213 11.70 -14.21 10.38
N ILE A 214 11.20 -15.24 9.69
CA ILE A 214 10.61 -16.42 10.33
C ILE A 214 11.65 -17.09 11.25
N ASP A 215 12.88 -17.29 10.78
CA ASP A 215 13.97 -17.86 11.58
C ASP A 215 14.36 -16.98 12.78
N ARG A 216 14.14 -15.66 12.70
CA ARG A 216 14.37 -14.73 13.81
C ARG A 216 13.27 -14.82 14.85
N LEU A 217 12.01 -14.93 14.42
CA LEU A 217 10.83 -15.01 15.28
C LEU A 217 10.71 -16.37 16.00
N ALA A 218 11.31 -17.43 15.47
CA ALA A 218 11.33 -18.76 16.07
C ALA A 218 12.34 -18.94 17.22
N ARG A 219 13.19 -17.94 17.50
CA ARG A 219 14.22 -17.97 18.55
C ARG A 219 13.71 -17.38 19.85
#